data_AF-A0A968KCD5-F1
#
_entry.id   AF-A0A968KCD5-F1
#
_cell.length_a   1.000
_cell.length_b   1.000
_cell.length_c   1.000
_cell.angle_alpha   90.00
_cell.angle_beta   90.00
_cell.angle_gamma   90.00
#
_symmetry.space_group_name_H-M   'P 1'
#
loop_
_entity.id
_entity.type
_entity.pdbx_description
1 polymer ?
#
loop_
_entity_poly.entity_id
_entity_poly.type
_entity_poly.pdbx_seq_one_letter_code
_entity_poly.pdbx_strand_id
1 'polypeptide(L)'
;RQTILDHGDWEGADNIMALLGIESSSFGDPESIRALASRFVAGWGGYPLIGTPEQVVDQMLELKAIGIDGLVLAWLDYHEEMKYFGERVMPLLRQAGLRQ
;
A
#
# COMPACT_ATOMS: atom_id res chain seq x y z
N ARG A 1 -2.96 -6.49 9.36
CA ARG A 1 -1.59 -5.99 9.16
C ARG A 1 -0.54 -6.93 9.75
N GLN A 2 -0.54 -7.22 11.06
CA GLN A 2 0.52 -8.04 11.67
C GLN A 2 0.63 -9.46 11.09
N THR A 3 -0.50 -10.14 10.87
CA THR A 3 -0.52 -11.49 10.27
C THR A 3 0.17 -11.57 8.90
N ILE A 4 0.04 -10.55 8.06
CA ILE A 4 0.69 -10.50 6.73
C ILE A 4 2.21 -10.42 6.90
N LEU A 5 2.68 -9.63 7.87
CA LEU A 5 4.10 -9.50 8.16
C LEU A 5 4.65 -10.78 8.80
N ASP A 6 3.89 -11.42 9.69
CA ASP A 6 4.32 -12.65 10.37
C ASP A 6 4.49 -13.83 9.39
N HIS A 7 3.70 -13.87 8.32
CA HIS A 7 3.74 -14.92 7.28
C HIS A 7 4.36 -14.42 5.97
N GLY A 8 4.97 -13.25 5.98
CA GLY A 8 5.54 -12.62 4.81
C GLY A 8 6.84 -13.28 4.33
N ASP A 9 7.09 -13.21 3.03
CA ASP A 9 8.37 -13.65 2.44
C ASP A 9 9.46 -12.60 2.68
N TRP A 10 10.06 -12.65 3.87
CA TRP A 10 11.14 -11.75 4.26
C TRP A 10 12.44 -12.02 3.50
N GLU A 11 12.72 -13.26 3.14
CA GLU A 11 13.89 -13.60 2.34
C GLU A 11 13.79 -12.98 0.94
N GLY A 12 12.60 -13.09 0.31
CA GLY A 12 12.31 -12.40 -0.94
C GLY A 12 12.43 -10.88 -0.83
N ALA A 13 11.91 -10.29 0.24
CA ALA A 13 12.03 -8.86 0.49
C ALA A 13 13.50 -8.43 0.64
N ASP A 14 14.30 -9.15 1.43
CA ASP A 14 15.73 -8.85 1.63
C ASP A 14 16.51 -8.95 0.31
N ASN A 15 16.19 -9.93 -0.54
CA ASN A 15 16.79 -10.07 -1.87
C ASN A 15 16.49 -8.86 -2.77
N ILE A 16 15.26 -8.35 -2.74
CA ILE A 16 14.85 -7.16 -3.50
C ILE A 16 15.53 -5.91 -2.96
N MET A 17 15.61 -5.78 -1.64
CA MET A 17 16.26 -4.66 -0.98
C MET A 17 17.76 -4.59 -1.33
N ALA A 18 18.43 -5.75 -1.35
CA ALA A 18 19.80 -5.86 -1.82
C ALA A 18 19.95 -5.52 -3.31
N LEU A 19 19.05 -6.04 -4.17
CA LEU A 19 19.07 -5.78 -5.62
C LEU A 19 18.86 -4.30 -5.96
N LEU A 20 17.91 -3.65 -5.29
CA LEU A 20 17.61 -2.22 -5.48
C LEU A 20 18.67 -1.30 -4.89
N GLY A 21 19.72 -1.87 -4.27
CA GLY A 21 20.78 -1.10 -3.62
C GLY A 21 20.26 -0.29 -2.44
N ILE A 22 19.19 -0.72 -1.78
CA ILE A 22 18.59 -0.01 -0.65
C ILE A 22 19.51 -0.05 0.58
N GLU A 23 20.38 -1.05 0.65
CA GLU A 23 21.51 -1.14 1.58
C GLU A 23 22.61 -0.08 1.33
N SER A 24 22.52 0.69 0.23
CA SER A 24 23.39 1.86 0.05
C SER A 24 23.06 2.91 1.13
N SER A 25 24.05 3.66 1.57
CA SER A 25 23.92 4.69 2.62
C SER A 25 22.92 5.82 2.28
N SER A 26 22.25 5.74 1.14
CA SER A 26 21.32 6.73 0.58
C SER A 26 19.87 6.57 1.05
N PHE A 27 19.48 5.46 1.68
CA PHE A 27 18.09 5.19 2.08
C PHE A 27 17.77 5.44 3.55
N GLY A 28 18.72 5.99 4.31
CA GLY A 28 18.51 6.44 5.69
C GLY A 28 19.01 5.46 6.73
N ASP A 29 18.43 5.53 7.94
CA ASP A 29 18.80 4.68 9.07
C ASP A 29 18.23 3.23 8.93
N PRO A 30 18.73 2.26 9.73
CA PRO A 30 18.28 0.88 9.68
C PRO A 30 16.77 0.68 9.95
N GLU A 31 16.13 1.57 10.70
CA GLU A 31 14.70 1.49 10.98
C GLU A 31 13.88 1.86 9.73
N SER A 32 14.29 2.90 9.03
CA SER A 32 13.72 3.34 7.76
C SER A 32 13.84 2.25 6.67
N ILE A 33 15.00 1.59 6.60
CA ILE A 33 15.23 0.46 5.69
C ILE A 33 14.28 -0.71 6.02
N ARG A 34 14.12 -1.04 7.31
CA ARG A 34 13.20 -2.11 7.75
C ARG A 34 11.73 -1.75 7.49
N ALA A 35 11.35 -0.50 7.68
CA ALA A 35 10.02 -0.01 7.34
C ALA A 35 9.75 -0.15 5.83
N LEU A 36 10.75 0.15 4.98
CA LEU A 36 10.66 -0.02 3.54
C LEU A 36 10.55 -1.51 3.15
N ALA A 37 11.37 -2.40 3.74
CA ALA A 37 11.27 -3.84 3.53
C ALA A 37 9.86 -4.38 3.85
N SER A 38 9.25 -3.90 4.95
CA SER A 38 7.87 -4.29 5.31
C SER A 38 6.82 -3.92 4.25
N ARG A 39 7.06 -2.87 3.46
CA ARG A 39 6.18 -2.47 2.35
C ARG A 39 6.36 -3.39 1.15
N PHE A 40 7.55 -3.91 0.91
CA PHE A 40 7.78 -4.92 -0.12
C PHE A 40 7.07 -6.23 0.22
N VAL A 41 7.17 -6.68 1.47
CA VAL A 41 6.44 -7.85 1.98
C VAL A 41 4.93 -7.70 1.81
N ALA A 42 4.39 -6.52 2.16
CA ALA A 42 2.94 -6.32 2.22
C ALA A 42 2.29 -5.84 0.90
N GLY A 43 3.06 -5.37 -0.08
CA GLY A 43 2.46 -4.73 -1.26
C GLY A 43 3.48 -4.17 -2.26
N TRP A 44 4.61 -4.85 -2.44
CA TRP A 44 5.63 -4.50 -3.45
C TRP A 44 6.10 -3.03 -3.39
N GLY A 45 6.23 -2.48 -2.17
CA GLY A 45 6.72 -1.11 -1.98
C GLY A 45 5.68 -0.01 -2.28
N GLY A 46 4.43 -0.38 -2.58
CA GLY A 46 3.34 0.56 -2.80
C GLY A 46 2.99 1.40 -1.56
N TYR A 47 2.27 2.50 -1.79
CA TYR A 47 1.71 3.30 -0.71
C TYR A 47 0.53 2.55 -0.06
N PRO A 48 0.58 2.26 1.25
CA PRO A 48 -0.45 1.47 1.90
C PRO A 48 -1.73 2.29 2.10
N LEU A 49 -2.86 1.80 1.58
CA LEU A 49 -4.19 2.31 1.87
C LEU A 49 -4.91 1.31 2.79
N ILE A 50 -4.80 1.52 4.11
CA ILE A 50 -5.25 0.55 5.11
C ILE A 50 -6.22 1.24 6.07
N GLY A 51 -7.37 0.61 6.35
CA GLY A 51 -8.36 1.12 7.30
C GLY A 51 -9.77 0.63 6.98
N THR A 52 -10.76 1.32 7.55
CA THR A 52 -12.16 1.17 7.13
C THR A 52 -12.37 1.75 5.72
N PRO A 53 -13.48 1.44 5.03
CA PRO A 53 -13.79 2.04 3.73
C PRO A 53 -13.71 3.56 3.72
N GLU A 54 -14.20 4.22 4.76
CA GLU A 54 -14.17 5.68 4.92
C GLU A 54 -12.73 6.18 5.06
N GLN A 55 -11.93 5.55 5.93
CA GLN A 55 -10.52 5.91 6.10
C GLN A 55 -9.71 5.73 4.82
N VAL A 56 -10.04 4.72 4.00
CA VAL A 56 -9.39 4.52 2.69
C VAL A 56 -9.76 5.65 1.73
N VAL A 57 -11.02 6.07 1.70
CA VAL A 57 -11.45 7.23 0.87
C VAL A 57 -10.79 8.52 1.35
N ASP A 58 -10.69 8.74 2.67
CA ASP A 58 -10.01 9.91 3.23
C ASP A 58 -8.54 9.95 2.81
N GLN A 59 -7.82 8.81 2.88
CA GLN A 59 -6.45 8.72 2.38
C GLN A 59 -6.35 9.00 0.87
N MET A 60 -7.30 8.54 0.06
CA MET A 60 -7.33 8.85 -1.37
C MET A 60 -7.60 10.35 -1.64
N LEU A 61 -8.41 11.01 -0.81
CA LEU A 61 -8.62 12.47 -0.87
C LEU A 61 -7.35 13.23 -0.53
N GLU A 62 -6.59 12.78 0.48
CA GLU A 62 -5.29 13.35 0.82
C GLU A 62 -4.30 13.24 -0.35
N LEU A 63 -4.23 12.08 -1.01
CA LEU A 63 -3.42 11.87 -2.21
C LEU A 63 -3.84 12.81 -3.36
N LYS A 64 -5.15 12.99 -3.57
CA LYS A 64 -5.66 13.94 -4.56
C LYS A 64 -5.27 15.39 -4.22
N ALA A 65 -5.34 15.77 -2.95
CA ALA A 65 -5.01 17.12 -2.49
C ALA A 65 -3.54 17.49 -2.73
N ILE A 66 -2.64 16.51 -2.74
CA ILE A 66 -1.21 16.71 -3.08
C ILE A 66 -0.92 16.58 -4.59
N GLY A 67 -1.95 16.46 -5.43
CA GLY A 67 -1.83 16.47 -6.89
C GLY A 67 -1.71 15.09 -7.56
N ILE A 68 -2.03 13.99 -6.86
CA ILE A 68 -2.08 12.66 -7.47
C ILE A 68 -3.43 12.46 -8.17
N ASP A 69 -3.40 12.31 -9.50
CA ASP A 69 -4.61 12.19 -10.31
C ASP A 69 -5.06 10.74 -10.58
N GLY A 70 -4.21 9.76 -10.30
CA GLY A 70 -4.50 8.36 -10.58
C GLY A 70 -3.75 7.42 -9.65
N LEU A 71 -4.37 6.27 -9.38
CA LEU A 71 -3.83 5.22 -8.52
C LEU A 71 -3.85 3.90 -9.28
N VAL A 72 -2.74 3.16 -9.21
CA VAL A 72 -2.69 1.74 -9.56
C VAL A 72 -2.81 0.98 -8.25
N LEU A 73 -3.88 0.21 -8.11
CA LEU A 73 -4.18 -0.53 -6.88
C LEU A 73 -3.77 -1.99 -7.06
N ALA A 74 -3.21 -2.57 -6.00
CA ALA A 74 -2.89 -3.97 -5.89
C ALA A 74 -3.48 -4.50 -4.58
N TRP A 75 -3.81 -5.79 -4.58
CA TRP A 75 -4.49 -6.48 -3.48
C TRP A 75 -3.70 -7.73 -3.12
N LEU A 76 -3.80 -8.15 -1.85
CA LEU A 76 -3.17 -9.40 -1.40
C LEU A 76 -4.04 -10.60 -1.78
N ASP A 77 -5.34 -10.49 -1.53
CA ASP A 77 -6.36 -11.40 -2.05
C ASP A 77 -7.27 -10.63 -3.00
N TYR A 78 -6.87 -10.56 -4.27
CA TYR A 78 -7.61 -9.80 -5.27
C TYR A 78 -9.06 -10.28 -5.45
N HIS A 79 -9.38 -11.54 -5.18
CA HIS A 79 -10.73 -12.06 -5.40
C HIS A 79 -11.71 -11.48 -4.38
N GLU A 80 -11.40 -11.62 -3.10
CA GLU A 80 -12.25 -11.11 -2.02
C GLU A 80 -12.14 -9.59 -1.87
N GLU A 81 -10.93 -9.04 -1.95
CA GLU A 81 -10.70 -7.62 -1.68
C GLU A 81 -11.23 -6.73 -2.80
N MET A 82 -11.16 -7.14 -4.08
CA MET A 82 -11.77 -6.37 -5.17
C MET A 82 -13.29 -6.31 -5.04
N LYS A 83 -13.93 -7.42 -4.65
CA LYS A 83 -15.38 -7.45 -4.42
C LYS A 83 -15.75 -6.54 -3.26
N TYR A 84 -15.07 -6.65 -2.12
CA TYR A 84 -15.28 -5.78 -0.97
C TYR A 84 -15.07 -4.30 -1.32
N PHE A 85 -14.01 -3.98 -2.07
CA PHE A 85 -13.75 -2.62 -2.54
C PHE A 85 -14.88 -2.09 -3.43
N GLY A 86 -15.35 -2.92 -4.37
CA GLY A 86 -16.47 -2.60 -5.25
C GLY A 86 -17.78 -2.32 -4.49
N GLU A 87 -18.06 -3.10 -3.45
CA GLU A 87 -19.30 -2.99 -2.67
C GLU A 87 -19.23 -1.88 -1.62
N ARG A 88 -18.06 -1.64 -1.01
CA ARG A 88 -17.93 -0.81 0.20
C ARG A 88 -17.20 0.50 -0.02
N VAL A 89 -16.24 0.56 -0.94
CA VAL A 89 -15.39 1.75 -1.15
C VAL A 89 -15.81 2.53 -2.39
N MET A 90 -16.12 1.85 -3.51
CA MET A 90 -16.52 2.51 -4.76
C MET A 90 -17.74 3.44 -4.60
N PRO A 91 -18.79 3.12 -3.83
CA PRO A 91 -19.89 4.07 -3.58
C PRO A 91 -19.43 5.34 -2.86
N LEU A 92 -18.54 5.21 -1.88
CA LEU A 92 -17.99 6.34 -1.12
C LEU A 92 -17.10 7.22 -1.99
N LEU A 93 -16.30 6.63 -2.88
CA LEU A 93 -15.50 7.39 -3.86
C LEU A 93 -16.37 8.23 -4.80
N ARG A 94 -17.55 7.73 -5.20
CA ARG A 94 -18.51 8.51 -5.98
C ARG A 94 -19.09 9.66 -5.17
N GLN A 95 -19.46 9.41 -3.91
CA GLN A 95 -19.97 10.46 -3.00
C GLN A 95 -18.94 11.56 -2.75
N ALA A 96 -17.66 11.19 -2.61
CA ALA A 96 -16.54 12.10 -2.44
C ALA A 96 -16.12 12.83 -3.74
N GLY A 97 -16.74 12.52 -4.89
CA GLY A 97 -16.40 13.11 -6.18
C GLY A 97 -15.08 12.63 -6.79
N LEU A 98 -14.46 11.58 -6.22
CA LEU A 98 -13.24 10.95 -6.76
C LEU A 98 -13.53 10.00 -7.93
N ARG A 99 -14.79 9.61 -8.13
CA ARG A 99 -15.20 8.72 -9.23
C ARG A 99 -16.58 9.08 -9.80
N GLN A 100 -16.75 8.87 -11.10
CA GLN A 100 -18.03 8.89 -11.81
C GLN A 100 -18.64 7.48 -11.88
#